data_AF-A0A949JUU0-F1
#
_entry.id   AF-A0A949JUU0-F1
#
_cell.length_a   1.000
_cell.length_b   1.000
_cell.length_c   1.000
_cell.angle_alpha   90.00
_cell.angle_beta   90.00
_cell.angle_gamma   90.00
#
_symmetry.space_group_name_H-M   'P 1'
#
loop_
_entity.id
_entity.type
_entity.pdbx_description
1 polymer ?
#
loop_
_entity_poly.entity_id
_entity_poly.type
_entity_poly.pdbx_seq_one_letter_code
_entity_poly.pdbx_strand_id
1 'polypeptide(L)'
;MIFKTRRPDRRGFKSSIRETRRRKREYYYSAVSVLVVKFILLVFLVILFVSSSRLFYYKLSHNPGILRYSIPAVVLIGIGVLIYYIVINIREIKDISDNMH
;
A
#
# COMPACT_ATOMS: atom_id res chain seq x y z
N MET A 1 -38.69 -36.57 -39.80
CA MET A 1 -37.39 -35.94 -39.48
C MET A 1 -37.50 -35.26 -38.13
N ILE A 2 -36.79 -35.78 -37.12
CA ILE A 2 -36.81 -35.24 -35.76
C ILE A 2 -35.79 -34.10 -35.71
N PHE A 3 -36.25 -32.86 -35.58
CA PHE A 3 -35.38 -31.70 -35.40
C PHE A 3 -34.67 -31.81 -34.05
N LYS A 4 -33.39 -32.19 -34.09
CA LYS A 4 -32.50 -32.24 -32.93
C LYS A 4 -32.21 -30.81 -32.51
N THR A 5 -32.98 -30.28 -31.56
CA THR A 5 -32.77 -28.96 -30.95
C THR A 5 -31.38 -28.94 -30.31
N ARG A 6 -30.45 -28.18 -30.91
CA ARG A 6 -29.13 -27.92 -30.33
C ARG A 6 -29.34 -27.23 -28.99
N ARG A 7 -29.03 -27.93 -27.89
CA ARG A 7 -28.98 -27.32 -26.56
C ARG A 7 -28.00 -26.16 -26.61
N PRO A 8 -28.37 -24.95 -26.14
CA PRO A 8 -27.45 -23.82 -26.12
C PRO A 8 -26.27 -24.17 -25.22
N ASP A 9 -25.06 -24.07 -25.77
CA ASP A 9 -23.82 -24.35 -25.06
C ASP A 9 -23.60 -23.29 -23.97
N ARG A 10 -24.03 -23.59 -22.75
CA ARG A 10 -23.91 -22.70 -21.58
C ARG A 10 -22.50 -22.69 -20.98
N ARG A 11 -21.49 -23.28 -21.63
CA ARG A 11 -20.11 -23.36 -21.11
C ARG A 11 -19.36 -22.03 -21.09
N GLY A 12 -19.87 -20.99 -21.78
CA GLY A 12 -19.28 -19.66 -21.83
C GLY A 12 -19.88 -18.61 -20.87
N PHE A 13 -21.01 -18.89 -20.21
CA PHE A 13 -21.66 -17.93 -19.31
C PHE A 13 -20.91 -17.86 -17.97
N LYS A 14 -19.78 -17.16 -17.94
CA LYS A 14 -19.22 -16.67 -16.67
C LYS A 14 -20.24 -15.70 -16.08
N SER A 15 -20.83 -16.03 -14.93
CA SER A 15 -21.72 -15.09 -14.26
C SER A 15 -20.95 -13.81 -13.96
N SER A 16 -21.53 -12.64 -14.25
CA SER A 16 -20.88 -11.35 -13.96
C SER A 16 -20.46 -11.29 -12.49
N ILE A 17 -21.26 -11.88 -11.60
CA ILE A 17 -21.00 -12.07 -10.17
C ILE A 17 -19.64 -12.75 -9.89
N ARG A 18 -19.28 -13.78 -10.68
CA ARG A 18 -18.00 -14.50 -10.52
C ARG A 18 -16.81 -13.66 -11.00
N GLU A 19 -16.99 -12.84 -12.03
CA GLU A 19 -15.97 -11.89 -12.49
C GLU A 19 -15.78 -10.73 -11.52
N THR A 20 -16.86 -10.16 -10.96
CA THR A 20 -16.76 -9.08 -9.96
C THR A 20 -16.05 -9.56 -8.70
N ARG A 21 -16.37 -10.78 -8.21
CA ARG A 21 -15.66 -11.39 -7.07
C ARG A 21 -14.19 -11.68 -7.36
N ARG A 22 -13.83 -12.00 -8.61
CA ARG A 22 -12.43 -12.20 -9.01
C ARG A 22 -11.66 -10.87 -9.02
N ARG A 23 -12.23 -9.82 -9.63
CA ARG A 23 -11.62 -8.47 -9.64
C ARG A 23 -11.44 -7.90 -8.23
N LYS A 24 -12.43 -8.08 -7.35
CA LYS A 24 -12.30 -7.69 -5.92
C LYS A 24 -11.11 -8.37 -5.23
N ARG A 25 -10.85 -9.65 -5.51
CA ARG A 25 -9.69 -10.37 -4.95
C ARG A 25 -8.38 -9.85 -5.50
N GLU A 26 -8.29 -9.67 -6.82
CA GLU A 26 -7.09 -9.11 -7.46
C GLU A 26 -6.76 -7.72 -6.88
N TYR A 27 -7.78 -6.88 -6.66
CA TYR A 27 -7.62 -5.57 -6.02
C TYR A 27 -7.13 -5.66 -4.57
N TYR A 28 -7.65 -6.61 -3.79
CA TYR A 28 -7.21 -6.85 -2.43
C TYR A 28 -5.73 -7.27 -2.36
N TYR A 29 -5.29 -8.20 -3.21
CA TYR A 29 -3.89 -8.62 -3.25
C TYR A 29 -2.96 -7.49 -3.69
N SER A 30 -3.37 -6.68 -4.67
CA SER A 30 -2.62 -5.48 -5.07
C SER A 30 -2.52 -4.45 -3.93
N ALA A 31 -3.61 -4.18 -3.21
CA ALA A 31 -3.62 -3.23 -2.10
C ALA A 31 -2.73 -3.70 -0.94
N VAL A 32 -2.76 -5.01 -0.61
CA VAL A 32 -1.88 -5.59 0.41
C VAL A 32 -0.41 -5.50 -0.01
N SER A 33 -0.08 -5.80 -1.27
CA SER A 33 1.29 -5.66 -1.79
C SER A 33 1.81 -4.22 -1.65
N VAL A 34 0.99 -3.23 -2.02
CA VAL A 34 1.32 -1.81 -1.86
C VAL A 34 1.54 -1.45 -0.40
N LEU A 35 0.75 -1.99 0.52
CA LEU A 35 0.90 -1.77 1.95
C LEU A 35 2.23 -2.33 2.48
N VAL A 36 2.62 -3.53 2.06
CA VAL A 36 3.92 -4.12 2.42
C VAL A 36 5.07 -3.24 1.93
N VAL A 37 5.02 -2.75 0.69
CA VAL A 37 6.04 -1.84 0.14
C VAL A 37 6.12 -0.54 0.94
N LYS A 38 4.98 0.05 1.30
CA LYS A 38 4.91 1.23 2.18
C LYS A 38 5.54 0.92 3.54
N PHE A 39 5.28 -0.25 4.12
CA PHE A 39 5.88 -0.62 5.41
C PHE A 39 7.42 -0.74 5.33
N ILE A 40 7.94 -1.34 4.25
CA ILE A 40 9.40 -1.42 4.01
C ILE A 40 9.99 -0.01 3.88
N LEU A 41 9.34 0.88 3.12
CA LEU A 41 9.73 2.29 2.99
C LEU A 41 9.74 3.02 4.34
N LEU A 42 8.76 2.76 5.21
CA LEU A 42 8.71 3.32 6.56
C LEU A 42 9.93 2.91 7.38
N VAL A 43 10.25 1.61 7.38
CA VAL A 43 11.42 1.09 8.09
C VAL A 43 12.70 1.75 7.56
N PHE A 44 12.83 1.88 6.25
CA PHE A 44 13.98 2.53 5.63
C PHE A 44 14.10 4.00 6.03
N LEU A 45 12.99 4.75 6.06
CA LEU A 45 12.93 6.13 6.50
C LEU A 45 13.32 6.29 7.97
N VAL A 46 12.88 5.38 8.85
CA VAL A 46 13.25 5.39 10.27
C VAL A 46 14.75 5.14 10.44
N ILE A 47 15.32 4.18 9.69
CA ILE A 47 16.78 3.92 9.71
C ILE A 47 17.55 5.15 9.21
N LEU A 48 17.07 5.78 8.14
CA LEU A 48 17.62 7.04 7.61
C LEU A 48 17.55 8.17 8.64
N PHE A 49 16.44 8.29 9.36
CA PHE A 49 16.26 9.28 10.41
C PHE A 49 17.25 9.08 11.56
N VAL A 50 17.41 7.84 12.04
CA VAL A 50 18.35 7.50 13.12
C VAL A 50 19.79 7.73 12.68
N SER A 51 20.14 7.27 11.49
CA SER A 51 21.48 7.43 10.93
C SER A 51 21.81 8.91 10.70
N SER A 52 20.89 9.68 10.13
CA SER A 52 21.06 11.11 9.91
C SER A 52 21.17 11.85 11.25
N SER A 53 20.27 11.57 12.20
CA SER A 53 20.32 12.20 13.52
C SER A 53 21.63 11.94 14.24
N ARG A 54 22.16 10.70 14.20
CA ARG A 54 23.49 10.39 14.75
C ARG A 54 24.60 11.14 14.02
N LEU A 55 24.59 11.17 12.69
CA LEU A 55 25.63 11.83 11.90
C LEU A 55 25.66 13.35 12.17
N PHE A 56 24.49 13.98 12.18
CA PHE A 56 24.34 15.41 12.45
C PHE A 56 24.58 15.75 13.93
N TYR A 57 24.25 14.86 14.86
CA TYR A 57 24.52 15.08 16.28
C TYR A 57 26.02 14.98 16.60
N TYR A 58 26.72 13.95 16.11
CA TYR A 58 28.11 13.68 16.50
C TYR A 58 29.17 14.29 15.58
N LYS A 59 28.95 14.39 14.26
CA LYS A 59 29.99 14.82 13.29
C LYS A 59 29.85 16.26 12.80
N LEU A 60 28.65 16.84 12.79
CA LEU A 60 28.38 18.18 12.24
C LEU A 60 28.09 19.24 13.32
N SER A 61 28.67 19.10 14.52
CA SER A 61 28.44 20.05 15.63
C SER A 61 28.83 21.51 15.30
N HIS A 62 29.70 21.73 14.31
CA HIS A 62 30.20 23.07 13.94
C HIS A 62 29.40 23.77 12.84
N ASN A 63 28.40 23.11 12.24
CA ASN A 63 27.56 23.72 11.21
C ASN A 63 26.40 24.52 11.82
N PRO A 64 25.92 25.59 11.14
CA PRO A 64 24.82 26.41 11.64
C PRO A 64 23.59 25.55 11.89
N GLY A 65 22.98 25.70 13.07
CA GLY A 65 21.95 24.80 13.59
C GLY A 65 20.77 24.58 12.64
N ILE A 66 20.43 25.57 11.81
CA ILE A 66 19.34 25.48 10.82
C ILE A 66 19.55 24.32 9.83
N LEU A 67 20.76 24.15 9.30
CA LEU A 67 21.06 23.05 8.38
C LEU A 67 21.07 21.69 9.11
N ARG A 68 21.50 21.68 10.38
CA ARG A 68 21.55 20.48 11.23
C ARG A 68 20.18 19.87 11.49
N TYR A 69 19.14 20.69 11.59
CA TYR A 69 17.77 20.23 11.86
C TYR A 69 16.90 20.08 10.59
N SER A 70 17.27 20.73 9.48
CA SER A 70 16.51 20.66 8.23
C SER A 70 16.34 19.24 7.69
N ILE A 71 17.42 18.44 7.66
CA ILE A 71 17.41 17.09 7.12
C ILE A 71 16.60 16.12 8.01
N PRO A 72 16.82 16.04 9.34
CA PRO A 72 15.96 15.26 10.21
C PRO A 72 14.49 15.68 10.14
N ALA A 73 14.19 16.97 10.03
CA ALA A 73 12.84 17.49 9.93
C ALA A 73 12.13 17.02 8.65
N VAL A 74 12.79 17.09 7.49
CA VAL A 74 12.23 16.60 6.21
C VAL A 74 11.95 15.10 6.28
N VAL A 75 12.86 14.32 6.87
CA VAL A 75 12.67 12.87 7.05
C VAL A 75 11.50 12.58 8.00
N LEU A 76 11.35 13.35 9.09
CA LEU A 76 10.22 13.25 10.02
C LEU A 76 8.87 13.53 9.33
N ILE A 77 8.82 14.56 8.49
CA ILE A 77 7.63 14.88 7.69
C ILE A 77 7.31 13.73 6.75
N GLY A 78 8.34 13.18 6.07
CA GLY A 78 8.19 12.00 5.22
C GLY A 78 7.62 10.79 5.95
N ILE A 79 8.10 10.50 7.16
CA ILE A 79 7.55 9.44 8.02
C ILE A 79 6.09 9.70 8.34
N GLY A 80 5.74 10.93 8.76
CA GLY A 80 4.36 11.29 9.10
C GLY A 80 3.39 11.12 7.94
N VAL A 81 3.76 11.61 6.75
CA VAL A 81 2.96 11.45 5.52
C VAL A 81 2.79 9.97 5.17
N LEU A 82 3.86 9.18 5.28
CA LEU A 82 3.82 7.77 4.94
C LEU A 82 2.95 6.95 5.92
N ILE A 83 3.00 7.26 7.22
CA ILE A 83 2.09 6.69 8.23
C ILE A 83 0.64 7.01 7.88
N TYR A 84 0.34 8.25 7.53
CA TYR A 84 -1.02 8.66 7.15
C TYR A 84 -1.56 7.83 5.98
N TYR A 85 -0.76 7.64 4.92
CA TYR A 85 -1.16 6.80 3.78
C TYR A 85 -1.27 5.32 4.12
N ILE A 86 -0.47 4.79 5.05
CA ILE A 86 -0.61 3.41 5.55
C ILE A 86 -1.94 3.26 6.27
N VAL A 87 -2.28 4.19 7.18
CA VAL A 87 -3.53 4.14 7.94
C VAL A 87 -4.75 4.19 7.01
N ILE A 88 -4.73 5.06 6.00
CA ILE A 88 -5.81 5.12 4.99
C ILE A 88 -5.91 3.81 4.23
N ASN A 89 -4.80 3.25 3.74
CA ASN A 89 -4.83 1.98 3.01
C ASN A 89 -5.31 0.81 3.89
N ILE A 90 -4.95 0.78 5.17
CA ILE A 90 -5.47 -0.24 6.11
C ILE A 90 -6.99 -0.15 6.21
N ARG A 91 -7.54 1.07 6.33
CA ARG A 91 -8.99 1.28 6.38
C ARG A 91 -9.67 0.83 5.09
N GLU A 92 -9.14 1.23 3.93
CA GLU A 92 -9.66 0.82 2.62
C GLU A 92 -9.65 -0.71 2.45
N ILE A 93 -8.56 -1.38 2.85
CA ILE A 93 -8.47 -2.84 2.77
C ILE A 93 -9.49 -3.50 3.71
N LYS A 94 -9.69 -2.95 4.91
CA LYS A 94 -10.69 -3.44 5.85
C LYS A 94 -12.11 -3.28 5.28
N ASP A 95 -12.44 -2.12 4.72
CA ASP A 95 -13.74 -1.87 4.10
C ASP A 95 -13.99 -2.80 2.90
N ILE A 96 -12.95 -3.11 2.12
CA ILE A 96 -13.04 -4.08 1.01
C ILE A 96 -13.29 -5.50 1.56
N SER A 97 -12.62 -5.88 2.65
CA SER A 97 -12.78 -7.17 3.32
C SER A 97 -14.19 -7.34 3.89
N ASP A 98 -14.71 -6.34 4.59
CA ASP A 98 -16.03 -6.35 5.22
C ASP A 98 -17.15 -6.40 4.16
N ASN A 99 -16.96 -5.77 3.00
CA ASN A 99 -17.89 -5.84 1.85
C ASN A 99 -17.78 -7.13 1.00
N MET A 100 -16.97 -8.09 1.45
CA MET A 100 -16.72 -9.35 0.76
C MET A 100 -17.30 -10.57 1.49
N HIS A 101 -17.58 -10.41 2.79
CA HIS A 101 -18.36 -11.34 3.62
C HIS A 101 -19.86 -11.05 3.51
#